data_AF-A0AAF0EYC5-F1
#
_entry.id   AF-A0AAF0EYC5-F1
#
_cell.length_a   1.000
_cell.length_b   1.000
_cell.length_c   1.000
_cell.angle_alpha   90.00
_cell.angle_beta   90.00
_cell.angle_gamma   90.00
#
_symmetry.space_group_name_H-M   'P 1'
#
loop_
_entity.id
_entity.type
_entity.pdbx_description
1 polymer ?
#
loop_
_entity_poly.entity_id
_entity_poly.type
_entity_poly.pdbx_seq_one_letter_code
_entity_poly.pdbx_strand_id
1 'polypeptide(L)'
;MQRARIGGSSTSIVPHKRTVVEHAYAFEDDMEAVDMNAAAAASKISILHVTPKPIRGPVGRRPKMWDGQQPEKHMSKNETQSLDTLNNYITELGNAYTAARDANDPSAEELRKRLVDARGTLKGLRKKNEQYLAEQELTQRPIRAMDDVVQLACSAESLWLGAARWQKLRRGEFLPP
;
A
#
# COMPACT_ATOMS: atom_id res chain seq x y z
N MET A 1 8.77 9.79 32.42
CA MET A 1 9.44 8.70 31.67
C MET A 1 8.76 8.50 30.33
N GLN A 2 9.24 9.18 29.28
CA GLN A 2 8.72 9.06 27.92
C GLN A 2 9.66 8.16 27.11
N ARG A 3 9.13 7.08 26.51
CA ARG A 3 9.86 6.22 25.57
C ARG A 3 9.58 6.72 24.15
N ALA A 4 10.57 7.36 23.53
CA ALA A 4 10.58 7.63 22.11
C ALA A 4 10.78 6.30 21.35
N ARG A 5 9.85 5.95 20.46
CA ARG A 5 10.05 4.91 19.44
C ARG A 5 10.67 5.57 18.22
N ILE A 6 11.99 5.49 18.14
CA ILE A 6 12.77 5.89 16.96
C ILE A 6 12.57 4.79 15.91
N GLY A 7 12.03 5.19 14.76
CA GLY A 7 11.95 4.36 13.56
C GLY A 7 13.36 3.99 13.11
N GLY A 8 13.50 2.76 12.60
CA GLY A 8 14.75 2.27 12.03
C GLY A 8 15.24 3.20 10.92
N SER A 9 16.24 4.00 11.25
CA SER A 9 17.17 4.57 10.28
C SER A 9 17.93 3.40 9.68
N SER A 10 17.65 3.09 8.41
CA SER A 10 18.51 2.23 7.61
C SER A 10 19.84 2.96 7.46
N THR A 11 20.75 2.74 8.41
CA THR A 11 22.14 3.12 8.27
C THR A 11 22.67 2.41 7.03
N SER A 12 22.97 3.22 6.03
CA SER A 12 23.83 2.93 4.89
C SER A 12 25.03 2.11 5.34
N ILE A 13 25.00 0.78 5.14
CA ILE A 13 26.21 -0.04 5.14
C ILE A 13 26.60 -0.15 3.68
N VAL A 14 27.22 0.91 3.15
CA VAL A 14 28.06 0.77 1.98
C VAL A 14 29.42 0.33 2.52
N PRO A 15 29.82 -0.95 2.41
CA PRO A 15 31.21 -1.29 2.67
C PRO A 15 32.05 -0.54 1.63
N HIS A 16 33.02 0.26 2.07
CA HIS A 16 34.00 0.85 1.18
C HIS A 16 34.61 -0.27 0.32
N LYS A 17 34.48 -0.16 -0.99
CA LYS A 17 35.14 -1.07 -1.92
C LYS A 17 36.64 -0.87 -1.75
N ARG A 18 37.32 -1.89 -1.22
CA ARG A 18 38.79 -1.95 -1.15
C ARG A 18 39.36 -1.75 -2.54
N THR A 19 40.39 -0.92 -2.64
CA THR A 19 41.01 -0.56 -3.92
C THR A 19 41.77 -1.73 -4.52
N VAL A 20 41.89 -1.78 -5.85
CA VAL A 20 42.57 -2.84 -6.63
C VAL A 20 43.99 -3.14 -6.13
N VAL A 21 44.66 -2.15 -5.54
CA VAL A 21 46.01 -2.29 -4.98
C VAL A 21 46.04 -3.19 -3.73
N GLU A 22 45.02 -3.16 -2.87
CA GLU A 22 44.94 -4.02 -1.67
C GLU A 22 44.71 -5.49 -2.03
N HIS A 23 44.17 -5.77 -3.22
CA HIS A 23 43.90 -7.14 -3.66
C HIS A 23 45.14 -7.87 -4.18
N ALA A 24 46.17 -7.12 -4.59
CA ALA A 24 47.42 -7.68 -5.09
C ALA A 24 48.33 -8.17 -3.94
N TYR A 25 48.29 -7.50 -2.78
CA TYR A 25 49.12 -7.86 -1.61
C TYR A 25 48.51 -8.96 -0.73
N ALA A 26 47.25 -9.34 -0.93
CA ALA A 26 46.61 -10.42 -0.18
C ALA A 26 46.75 -11.80 -0.84
N PHE A 27 47.41 -11.89 -2.01
CA PHE A 27 47.48 -13.11 -2.81
C PHE A 27 48.64 -14.04 -2.42
N GLU A 28 49.53 -13.64 -1.51
CA GLU A 28 50.74 -14.40 -1.18
C GLU A 28 50.65 -15.21 0.13
N ASP A 29 49.62 -15.02 1.00
CA ASP A 29 49.69 -15.52 2.38
C ASP A 29 48.66 -16.60 2.80
N ASP A 30 47.68 -16.98 1.99
CA ASP A 30 46.62 -17.93 2.42
C ASP A 30 46.48 -19.15 1.47
N MET A 31 47.59 -19.84 1.21
CA MET A 31 47.60 -21.12 0.48
C MET A 31 47.24 -22.33 1.36
N GLU A 32 46.33 -22.20 2.33
CA GLU A 32 45.98 -23.33 3.22
C GLU A 32 44.58 -23.23 3.87
N ALA A 33 43.53 -23.15 3.07
CA ALA A 33 42.16 -23.45 3.53
C ALA A 33 41.24 -23.86 2.37
N VAL A 34 41.21 -25.15 2.05
CA VAL A 34 40.27 -25.72 1.07
C VAL A 34 38.89 -25.81 1.72
N ASP A 35 38.11 -24.73 1.59
CA ASP A 35 36.76 -24.63 2.09
C ASP A 35 35.77 -25.19 1.05
N MET A 36 35.05 -26.26 1.41
CA MET A 36 34.08 -27.01 0.57
C MET A 36 32.87 -26.18 0.08
N ASN A 37 32.82 -24.88 0.37
CA ASN A 37 31.81 -23.94 -0.13
C ASN A 37 32.18 -23.29 -1.48
N ALA A 38 33.41 -23.46 -1.97
CA ALA A 38 33.84 -22.91 -3.27
C ALA A 38 33.16 -23.59 -4.48
N ALA A 39 32.68 -24.84 -4.33
CA ALA A 39 32.05 -25.59 -5.41
C ALA A 39 30.69 -25.01 -5.87
N ALA A 40 29.97 -24.31 -4.98
CA ALA A 40 28.70 -23.65 -5.34
C ALA A 40 28.89 -22.27 -6.03
N ALA A 41 30.08 -21.67 -5.86
CA ALA A 41 30.43 -20.40 -6.49
C ALA A 41 31.00 -20.56 -7.91
N ALA A 42 31.62 -21.71 -8.20
CA ALA A 42 32.24 -22.01 -9.50
C ALA A 42 31.24 -22.21 -10.67
N SER A 43 29.95 -22.41 -10.38
CA SER A 43 28.94 -22.71 -11.42
C SER A 43 28.23 -21.47 -11.98
N LYS A 44 28.58 -20.26 -11.54
CA LYS A 44 27.91 -19.02 -11.97
C LYS A 44 28.83 -18.24 -12.89
N ILE A 45 28.86 -18.63 -14.16
CA ILE A 45 29.51 -17.84 -15.22
C ILE A 45 28.78 -16.49 -15.30
N SER A 46 29.43 -15.42 -14.87
CA SER A 46 28.87 -14.06 -14.81
C SER A 46 28.39 -13.53 -16.17
N ILE A 47 28.92 -14.07 -17.26
CA ILE A 47 28.55 -13.73 -18.65
C ILE A 47 27.17 -14.28 -19.03
N LEU A 48 26.71 -15.37 -18.40
CA LEU A 48 25.38 -15.96 -18.64
C LEU A 48 24.29 -15.33 -17.76
N HIS A 49 24.64 -14.42 -16.85
CA HIS A 49 23.70 -13.81 -15.92
C HIS A 49 23.13 -12.52 -16.51
N VAL A 50 21.97 -12.61 -17.19
CA VAL A 50 21.24 -11.43 -17.65
C VAL A 50 20.73 -10.67 -16.44
N THR A 51 21.24 -9.46 -16.20
CA THR A 51 20.71 -8.57 -15.15
C THR A 51 19.25 -8.23 -15.47
N PRO A 52 18.31 -8.36 -14.52
CA PRO A 52 16.93 -8.00 -14.76
C PRO A 52 16.87 -6.53 -15.16
N LYS A 53 16.13 -6.24 -16.23
CA LYS A 53 15.97 -4.86 -16.73
C LYS A 53 15.40 -3.99 -15.61
N PRO A 54 15.87 -2.73 -15.47
CA PRO A 54 15.29 -1.80 -14.51
C PRO A 54 13.81 -1.64 -14.83
N ILE A 55 12.95 -1.85 -13.83
CA ILE A 55 11.51 -1.76 -14.01
C ILE A 55 11.18 -0.29 -14.27
N ARG A 56 10.72 0.03 -15.49
CA ARG A 56 10.26 1.37 -15.86
C ARG A 56 8.75 1.44 -15.65
N GLY A 57 8.30 2.40 -14.85
CA GLY A 57 6.89 2.66 -14.58
C GLY A 57 6.42 2.19 -13.20
N PRO A 58 5.18 2.51 -12.82
CA PRO A 58 4.63 2.20 -11.50
C PRO A 58 4.50 0.69 -11.30
N VAL A 59 5.38 0.14 -10.48
CA VAL A 59 5.39 -1.28 -10.09
C VAL A 59 4.29 -1.49 -9.05
N GLY A 60 3.14 -2.01 -9.47
CA GLY A 60 2.19 -2.58 -8.51
C GLY A 60 0.71 -2.31 -8.71
N ARG A 61 0.27 -1.60 -9.77
CA ARG A 61 -1.17 -1.41 -10.01
C ARG A 61 -1.56 -1.91 -11.38
N ARG A 62 -1.62 -3.24 -11.54
CA ARG A 62 -2.49 -3.81 -12.58
C ARG A 62 -3.93 -3.42 -12.22
N PRO A 63 -4.73 -2.88 -13.15
CA PRO A 63 -6.14 -2.62 -12.88
C PRO A 63 -6.80 -3.90 -12.39
N LYS A 64 -7.66 -3.79 -11.37
CA LYS A 64 -8.35 -4.94 -10.78
C LYS A 64 -9.19 -5.60 -11.88
N MET A 65 -8.74 -6.74 -12.37
CA MET A 65 -9.47 -7.50 -13.39
C MET A 65 -10.79 -7.95 -12.78
N TRP A 66 -11.89 -7.78 -13.52
CA TRP A 66 -13.18 -8.29 -13.10
C TRP A 66 -13.12 -9.82 -13.04
N ASP A 67 -13.32 -10.37 -11.84
CA ASP A 67 -13.43 -11.80 -11.64
C ASP A 67 -14.91 -12.18 -11.72
N GLY A 68 -15.32 -12.80 -12.84
CA GLY A 68 -16.70 -13.19 -13.09
C GLY A 68 -17.24 -14.25 -12.13
N GLN A 69 -16.38 -14.90 -11.34
CA GLN A 69 -16.77 -15.91 -10.37
C GLN A 69 -17.17 -15.33 -9.02
N GLN A 70 -16.72 -14.12 -8.66
CA GLN A 70 -16.97 -13.52 -7.35
C GLN A 70 -17.34 -12.04 -7.45
N PRO A 71 -18.57 -11.73 -7.94
CA PRO A 71 -19.05 -10.35 -8.08
C PRO A 71 -19.12 -9.61 -6.73
N GLU A 72 -19.34 -10.34 -5.64
CA GLU A 72 -19.41 -9.78 -4.28
C GLU A 72 -18.11 -9.10 -3.84
N LYS A 73 -16.94 -9.57 -4.30
CA LYS A 73 -15.63 -8.95 -4.03
C LYS A 73 -15.47 -7.54 -4.59
N HIS A 74 -16.42 -7.10 -5.42
CA HIS A 74 -16.44 -5.78 -6.05
C HIS A 74 -17.59 -4.90 -5.55
N MET A 75 -18.56 -5.44 -4.81
CA MET A 75 -19.78 -4.72 -4.40
C MET A 75 -19.72 -4.13 -2.98
N SER A 76 -18.54 -3.95 -2.39
CA SER A 76 -18.37 -3.42 -1.04
C SER A 76 -18.67 -1.90 -0.92
N LYS A 77 -19.91 -1.50 -1.22
CA LYS A 77 -20.39 -0.13 -1.09
C LYS A 77 -20.98 0.17 0.30
N ASN A 78 -21.11 -0.84 1.17
CA ASN A 78 -21.74 -0.70 2.50
C ASN A 78 -20.73 -0.59 3.66
N GLU A 79 -19.43 -0.45 3.38
CA GLU A 79 -18.38 -0.38 4.41
C GLU A 79 -18.42 0.90 5.27
N THR A 80 -19.08 1.97 4.82
CA THR A 80 -19.16 3.21 5.61
C THR A 80 -20.14 3.08 6.78
N GLN A 81 -21.30 2.45 6.56
CA GLN A 81 -22.25 2.15 7.63
C GLN A 81 -21.66 1.18 8.67
N SER A 82 -20.74 0.30 8.24
CA SER A 82 -20.03 -0.58 9.18
C SER A 82 -18.96 0.15 10.01
N LEU A 83 -18.42 1.28 9.54
CA LEU A 83 -17.46 2.09 10.31
C LEU A 83 -18.12 2.84 11.47
N ASP A 84 -19.28 3.48 11.23
CA ASP A 84 -19.97 4.25 12.27
C ASP A 84 -20.54 3.35 13.36
N THR A 85 -21.11 2.21 12.96
CA THR A 85 -21.55 1.17 13.92
C THR A 85 -20.39 0.60 14.74
N LEU A 86 -19.21 0.37 14.14
CA LEU A 86 -18.01 -0.04 14.88
C LEU A 86 -17.49 1.05 15.82
N ASN A 87 -17.55 2.33 15.44
CA ASN A 87 -17.19 3.42 16.34
C ASN A 87 -18.09 3.43 17.58
N ASN A 88 -19.41 3.31 17.39
CA ASN A 88 -20.37 3.25 18.49
C ASN A 88 -20.09 2.05 19.40
N TYR A 89 -19.87 0.87 18.80
CA TYR A 89 -19.51 -0.34 19.55
C TYR A 89 -18.21 -0.18 20.36
N ILE A 90 -17.19 0.49 19.82
CA ILE A 90 -15.94 0.80 20.54
C ILE A 90 -16.20 1.75 21.70
N THR A 91 -17.08 2.75 21.53
CA THR A 91 -17.42 3.67 22.62
C THR A 91 -18.18 2.97 23.74
N GLU A 92 -19.13 2.09 23.41
CA GLU A 92 -19.87 1.28 24.38
C GLU A 92 -18.94 0.33 25.15
N LEU A 93 -18.07 -0.40 24.43
CA LEU A 93 -17.05 -1.25 25.07
C LEU A 93 -16.07 -0.45 25.93
N GLY A 94 -15.73 0.77 25.51
CA GLY A 94 -14.88 1.69 26.29
C GLY A 94 -15.51 2.04 27.63
N ASN A 95 -16.79 2.42 27.61
CA ASN A 95 -17.55 2.78 28.81
C ASN A 95 -17.75 1.56 29.73
N ALA A 96 -18.05 0.39 29.17
CA ALA A 96 -18.16 -0.85 29.92
C ALA A 96 -16.82 -1.25 30.57
N TYR A 97 -15.70 -1.08 29.85
CA TYR A 97 -14.37 -1.35 30.39
C TYR A 97 -14.01 -0.41 31.54
N THR A 98 -14.30 0.90 31.42
CA THR A 98 -14.04 1.85 32.52
C THR A 98 -14.86 1.51 33.76
N ALA A 99 -16.16 1.18 33.59
CA ALA A 99 -17.01 0.79 34.71
C ALA A 99 -16.53 -0.51 35.39
N ALA A 100 -16.18 -1.54 34.61
CA ALA A 100 -15.66 -2.81 35.15
C ALA A 100 -14.27 -2.66 35.80
N ARG A 101 -13.44 -1.76 35.27
CA ARG A 101 -12.13 -1.45 35.86
C ARG A 101 -12.28 -0.75 37.21
N ASP A 102 -13.20 0.20 37.32
CA ASP A 102 -13.43 0.93 38.57
C ASP A 102 -14.08 0.02 39.64
N ALA A 103 -14.86 -0.98 39.21
CA ALA A 103 -15.41 -2.03 40.06
C ALA A 103 -14.42 -3.16 40.44
N ASN A 104 -13.20 -3.20 39.84
CA ASN A 104 -12.25 -4.31 39.93
C ASN A 104 -12.84 -5.68 39.54
N ASP A 105 -13.75 -5.70 38.56
CA ASP A 105 -14.35 -6.94 38.09
C ASP A 105 -13.35 -7.77 37.26
N PRO A 106 -13.34 -9.11 37.40
CA PRO A 106 -12.49 -9.98 36.59
C PRO A 106 -12.82 -9.92 35.08
N SER A 107 -14.01 -9.47 34.73
CA SER A 107 -14.47 -9.27 33.34
C SER A 107 -13.74 -8.11 32.63
N ALA A 108 -13.05 -7.24 33.37
CA ALA A 108 -12.34 -6.09 32.80
C ALA A 108 -11.23 -6.51 31.82
N GLU A 109 -10.58 -7.65 32.04
CA GLU A 109 -9.54 -8.15 31.12
C GLU A 109 -10.11 -8.62 29.78
N GLU A 110 -11.28 -9.27 29.81
CA GLU A 110 -11.98 -9.71 28.59
C GLU A 110 -12.47 -8.53 27.76
N LEU A 111 -13.07 -7.53 28.43
CA LEU A 111 -13.50 -6.29 27.79
C LEU A 111 -12.32 -5.54 27.17
N ARG A 112 -11.16 -5.52 27.83
CA ARG A 112 -9.93 -4.94 27.29
C ARG A 112 -9.49 -5.62 26.00
N LYS A 113 -9.49 -6.97 25.96
CA LYS A 113 -9.12 -7.73 24.75
C LYS A 113 -10.06 -7.38 23.59
N ARG A 114 -11.37 -7.43 23.82
CA ARG A 114 -12.39 -7.06 22.82
C ARG A 114 -12.23 -5.64 22.30
N LEU A 115 -11.90 -4.69 23.18
CA LEU A 115 -11.66 -3.29 22.82
C LEU A 115 -10.41 -3.14 21.93
N VAL A 116 -9.32 -3.85 22.27
CA VAL A 116 -8.10 -3.88 21.44
C VAL A 116 -8.40 -4.45 20.05
N ASP A 117 -9.14 -5.55 19.98
CA ASP A 117 -9.50 -6.20 18.72
C ASP A 117 -10.39 -5.28 17.86
N ALA A 118 -11.42 -4.68 18.44
CA ALA A 118 -12.31 -3.73 17.75
C ALA A 118 -11.57 -2.49 17.23
N ARG A 119 -10.60 -1.95 17.99
CA ARG A 119 -9.73 -0.87 17.50
C ARG A 119 -8.84 -1.32 16.34
N GLY A 120 -8.34 -2.56 16.39
CA GLY A 120 -7.56 -3.17 15.33
C GLY A 120 -8.34 -3.31 14.03
N THR A 121 -9.57 -3.83 14.10
CA THR A 121 -10.46 -3.97 12.94
C THR A 121 -10.81 -2.62 12.34
N LEU A 122 -11.16 -1.63 13.17
CA LEU A 122 -11.45 -0.28 12.73
C LEU A 122 -10.27 0.39 12.03
N LYS A 123 -9.04 0.24 12.56
CA LYS A 123 -7.83 0.74 11.89
C LYS A 123 -7.63 0.06 10.53
N GLY A 124 -7.88 -1.24 10.44
CA GLY A 124 -7.83 -2.00 9.20
C GLY A 124 -8.84 -1.51 8.16
N LEU A 125 -10.09 -1.29 8.56
CA LEU A 125 -11.14 -0.77 7.69
C LEU A 125 -10.88 0.66 7.25
N ARG A 126 -10.40 1.55 8.13
CA ARG A 126 -9.99 2.91 7.74
C ARG A 126 -8.91 2.91 6.65
N LYS A 127 -7.87 2.07 6.83
CA LYS A 127 -6.82 1.93 5.82
C LYS A 127 -7.37 1.42 4.48
N LYS A 128 -8.30 0.46 4.49
CA LYS A 128 -8.96 -0.02 3.27
C LYS A 128 -9.81 1.07 2.61
N ASN A 129 -10.54 1.85 3.40
CA ASN A 129 -11.34 2.97 2.89
C ASN A 129 -10.45 4.05 2.27
N GLU A 130 -9.34 4.41 2.91
CA GLU A 130 -8.33 5.32 2.34
C GLU A 130 -7.78 4.81 1.00
N GLN A 131 -7.48 3.51 0.91
CA GLN A 131 -7.03 2.88 -0.33
C GLN A 131 -8.11 2.94 -1.42
N TYR A 132 -9.36 2.68 -1.06
CA TYR A 132 -10.51 2.76 -1.97
C TYR A 132 -10.71 4.17 -2.50
N LEU A 133 -10.67 5.19 -1.63
CA LEU A 133 -10.76 6.60 -2.02
C LEU A 133 -9.60 7.00 -2.93
N ALA A 134 -8.37 6.58 -2.62
CA ALA A 134 -7.21 6.83 -3.47
C ALA A 134 -7.35 6.16 -4.85
N GLU A 135 -7.92 4.95 -4.91
CA GLU A 135 -8.20 4.27 -6.18
C GLU A 135 -9.27 4.99 -6.99
N GLN A 136 -10.37 5.42 -6.35
CA GLN A 136 -11.38 6.25 -7.00
C GLN A 136 -10.80 7.57 -7.50
N GLU A 137 -9.91 8.20 -6.74
CA GLU A 137 -9.29 9.45 -7.18
C GLU A 137 -8.43 9.23 -8.43
N LEU A 138 -7.64 8.15 -8.47
CA LEU A 138 -6.81 7.80 -9.62
C LEU A 138 -7.65 7.51 -10.88
N THR A 139 -8.81 6.87 -10.75
CA THR A 139 -9.70 6.63 -11.90
C THR A 139 -10.42 7.90 -12.36
N GLN A 140 -10.72 8.81 -11.43
CA GLN A 140 -11.41 10.07 -11.73
C GLN A 140 -10.48 11.16 -12.30
N ARG A 141 -9.19 11.15 -11.98
CA ARG A 141 -8.20 12.13 -12.48
C ARG A 141 -8.19 12.30 -14.01
N PRO A 142 -8.07 11.23 -14.84
CA PRO A 142 -8.08 11.40 -16.29
C PRO A 142 -9.43 11.91 -16.81
N ILE A 143 -10.54 11.49 -16.20
CA ILE A 143 -11.89 11.95 -16.58
C ILE A 143 -12.02 13.46 -16.32
N ARG A 144 -11.56 13.94 -15.16
CA ARG A 144 -11.56 15.37 -14.81
C ARG A 144 -10.68 16.17 -15.76
N ALA A 145 -9.46 15.71 -16.02
CA ALA A 145 -8.54 16.39 -16.94
C ALA A 145 -9.14 16.49 -18.36
N MET A 146 -9.81 15.45 -18.84
CA MET A 146 -10.47 15.46 -20.15
C MET A 146 -11.70 16.38 -20.17
N ASP A 147 -12.52 16.36 -19.12
CA ASP A 147 -13.64 17.31 -18.98
C ASP A 147 -13.12 18.75 -19.05
N ASP A 148 -12.07 19.10 -18.30
CA ASP A 148 -11.49 20.45 -18.29
C ASP A 148 -11.00 20.87 -19.69
N VAL A 149 -10.27 19.99 -20.40
CA VAL A 149 -9.80 20.26 -21.78
C VAL A 149 -10.97 20.45 -22.74
N VAL A 150 -11.99 19.60 -22.65
CA VAL A 150 -13.17 19.68 -23.52
C VAL A 150 -13.97 20.94 -23.25
N GLN A 151 -14.16 21.33 -21.99
CA GLN A 151 -14.84 22.58 -21.63
C GLN A 151 -14.08 23.79 -22.17
N LEU A 152 -12.75 23.82 -22.00
CA LEU A 152 -11.90 24.89 -22.51
C LEU A 152 -12.00 25.00 -24.04
N ALA A 153 -11.87 23.89 -24.76
CA ALA A 153 -12.00 23.87 -26.21
C ALA A 153 -13.39 24.32 -26.70
N CYS A 154 -14.47 23.89 -26.04
CA CYS A 154 -15.82 24.34 -26.35
C CYS A 154 -15.98 25.84 -26.13
N SER A 155 -15.37 26.39 -25.07
CA SER A 155 -15.46 27.82 -24.74
C SER A 155 -14.59 28.72 -25.63
N ALA A 156 -13.41 28.25 -26.04
CA ALA A 156 -12.44 29.03 -26.79
C ALA A 156 -12.67 29.00 -28.30
N GLU A 157 -12.98 27.82 -28.86
CA GLU A 157 -13.05 27.60 -30.30
C GLU A 157 -14.47 27.33 -30.80
N SER A 158 -15.48 27.41 -29.92
CA SER A 158 -16.87 27.00 -30.18
C SER A 158 -17.02 25.56 -30.70
N LEU A 159 -16.01 24.71 -30.46
CA LEU A 159 -16.00 23.33 -30.92
C LEU A 159 -17.04 22.50 -30.17
N TRP A 160 -17.88 21.75 -30.89
CA TRP A 160 -18.89 20.89 -30.29
C TRP A 160 -18.34 19.50 -29.97
N LEU A 161 -17.47 19.41 -28.96
CA LEU A 161 -16.80 18.16 -28.53
C LEU A 161 -17.65 17.33 -27.54
N GLY A 162 -18.95 17.61 -27.45
CA GLY A 162 -19.85 16.91 -26.54
C GLY A 162 -19.54 17.18 -25.06
N ALA A 163 -19.36 18.45 -24.66
CA ALA A 163 -19.09 18.83 -23.27
C ALA A 163 -20.10 18.24 -22.27
N ALA A 164 -21.39 18.19 -22.65
CA ALA A 164 -22.44 17.57 -21.85
C ALA A 164 -22.18 16.07 -21.62
N ARG A 165 -21.56 15.37 -22.57
CA ARG A 165 -21.21 13.95 -22.48
C ARG A 165 -20.12 13.73 -21.42
N TRP A 166 -19.09 14.57 -21.42
CA TRP A 166 -18.00 14.52 -20.43
C TRP A 166 -18.45 14.90 -19.03
N GLN A 167 -19.36 15.87 -18.90
CA GLN A 167 -19.98 16.19 -17.60
C GLN A 167 -20.78 15.01 -17.03
N LYS A 168 -21.53 14.29 -17.87
CA LYS A 168 -22.23 13.06 -17.46
C LYS A 168 -21.23 11.99 -17.00
N LEU A 169 -20.14 11.80 -17.75
CA LEU A 169 -19.08 10.84 -17.36
C LEU A 169 -18.45 11.19 -16.02
N ARG A 170 -18.14 12.47 -15.80
CA ARG A 170 -17.57 13.00 -14.54
C ARG A 170 -18.49 12.78 -13.34
N ARG A 171 -19.81 12.84 -13.54
CA ARG A 171 -20.81 12.53 -12.51
C ARG A 171 -20.95 11.03 -12.23
N GLY A 172 -20.28 10.17 -13.02
CA GLY A 172 -20.42 8.73 -12.94
C GLY A 172 -21.74 8.22 -13.54
N GLU A 173 -22.40 9.02 -14.38
CA GLU A 173 -23.61 8.61 -15.09
C GLU A 173 -23.26 7.63 -16.22
N PHE A 174 -24.18 6.70 -16.52
CA PHE A 174 -24.01 5.77 -17.62
C PHE A 174 -24.01 6.51 -18.95
N LEU A 175 -23.03 6.18 -19.80
CA LEU A 175 -22.95 6.68 -21.16
C LEU A 175 -23.32 5.56 -22.13
N PRO A 176 -24.43 5.69 -22.86
CA PRO A 176 -24.71 4.77 -23.94
C PRO A 176 -23.58 4.82 -24.99
N PRO A 177 -23.32 3.68 -25.66
CA PRO A 177 -22.24 3.55 -26.65
C PRO A 177 -22.35 4.61 -27.75
#